data_AF-A0A8S3R552-F1
#
_entry.id   AF-A0A8S3R552-F1
#
_cell.length_a   1.000
_cell.length_b   1.000
_cell.length_c   1.000
_cell.angle_alpha   90.00
_cell.angle_beta   90.00
_cell.angle_gamma   90.00
#
_symmetry.space_group_name_H-M   'P 1'
#
loop_
_entity.id
_entity.type
_entity.pdbx_description
1 polymer ?
#
loop_
_entity_poly.entity_id
_entity_poly.type
_entity_poly.pdbx_seq_one_letter_code
_entity_poly.pdbx_strand_id
1 'polypeptide(L)'
;MATHQPQNLPEWQLHCILKRASLIRYYDSFIKNGEVDVIKLSESDDIVFKNIMEKNEHVPSYIQKADDAASATAVQSLKSTAVSDIKSQLHQRQNDDDEKQKTQNESCTICKSENTEIQPQQDTKSKQTQRVVKDQKQHGLVPYYDELINKTVLDKMVLDSLISRCILMIEDREEIIKPTTQRERNRVLLNILTNRPYGTFEVFKDVLQESNPYNTDVQELVSKMQCSDSRDKDINCNDIMIHEHIVKLQKNYLMFVNDVDCKTDILDHLYEKGVLDTEEKEEVYNFSITRHESNRILLSKLVRKGEDAYGKLLESLRRGPYNDVVSDIEKTAVSELEIQWCQIGIKQLRDREKDKDLRVTHTKIKELTHDEHDEVIPNIYLVSVIWGKHCYVT
;
A
#
# COMPACT_ATOMS: atom_id res chain seq x y z
N MET A 1 -14.33 25.23 -20.23
CA MET A 1 -14.51 24.43 -19.00
C MET A 1 -15.66 23.47 -19.25
N ALA A 2 -15.58 22.22 -18.79
CA ALA A 2 -16.67 21.27 -18.93
C ALA A 2 -17.91 21.81 -18.22
N THR A 3 -19.05 21.80 -18.90
CA THR A 3 -20.33 22.30 -18.42
C THR A 3 -21.22 21.18 -17.90
N HIS A 4 -20.97 19.93 -18.31
CA HIS A 4 -21.69 18.76 -17.80
C HIS A 4 -20.99 18.17 -16.58
N GLN A 5 -21.75 17.93 -15.50
CA GLN A 5 -21.30 17.09 -14.39
C GLN A 5 -21.53 15.61 -14.72
N PRO A 6 -20.60 14.70 -14.36
CA PRO A 6 -20.77 13.27 -14.57
C PRO A 6 -21.97 12.71 -13.81
N GLN A 7 -22.86 11.97 -14.49
CA GLN A 7 -24.11 11.46 -13.91
C GLN A 7 -24.05 9.99 -13.47
N ASN A 8 -23.04 9.24 -13.89
CA ASN A 8 -22.88 7.82 -13.59
C ASN A 8 -21.40 7.43 -13.45
N LEU A 9 -21.13 6.20 -13.02
CA LEU A 9 -19.77 5.72 -12.74
C LEU A 9 -18.86 5.71 -13.99
N PRO A 10 -19.30 5.23 -15.18
CA PRO A 10 -18.50 5.32 -16.40
C PRO A 10 -18.13 6.76 -16.78
N GLU A 11 -19.08 7.69 -16.65
CA GLU A 11 -18.83 9.12 -16.89
C GLU A 11 -17.80 9.72 -15.92
N TRP A 12 -17.87 9.34 -14.64
CA TRP A 12 -16.87 9.73 -13.63
C TRP A 12 -15.47 9.20 -13.97
N GLN A 13 -15.37 7.95 -14.42
CA GLN A 13 -14.11 7.35 -14.86
C GLN A 13 -13.54 8.09 -16.07
N LEU A 14 -14.37 8.35 -17.10
CA LEU A 14 -13.96 9.13 -18.27
C LEU A 14 -13.52 10.56 -17.90
N HIS A 15 -14.26 11.23 -17.02
CA HIS A 15 -13.90 12.56 -16.53
C HIS A 15 -12.53 12.56 -15.83
N CYS A 16 -12.25 11.57 -14.98
CA CYS A 16 -10.95 11.41 -14.34
C CYS A 16 -9.82 11.15 -15.34
N ILE A 17 -10.03 10.27 -16.33
CA ILE A 17 -9.05 9.97 -17.39
C ILE A 17 -8.74 11.24 -18.20
N LEU A 18 -9.77 11.96 -18.68
CA LEU A 18 -9.59 13.18 -19.46
C LEU A 18 -8.95 14.31 -18.64
N LYS A 19 -9.24 14.40 -17.34
CA LYS A 19 -8.60 15.38 -16.46
C LYS A 19 -7.10 15.08 -16.30
N ARG A 20 -6.74 13.81 -16.11
CA ARG A 20 -5.33 13.38 -16.02
C ARG A 20 -4.56 13.63 -17.32
N ALA A 21 -5.21 13.40 -18.46
CA ALA A 21 -4.61 13.63 -19.78
C ALA A 21 -4.60 15.11 -20.21
N SER A 22 -5.07 16.05 -19.37
CA SER A 22 -5.28 17.47 -19.74
C SER A 22 -6.23 17.68 -20.93
N LEU A 23 -7.14 16.73 -21.15
CA LEU A 23 -8.15 16.71 -22.21
C LEU A 23 -9.57 17.01 -21.69
N ILE A 24 -9.71 17.47 -20.45
CA ILE A 24 -11.02 17.68 -19.79
C ILE A 24 -11.96 18.62 -20.56
N ARG A 25 -11.41 19.52 -21.39
CA ARG A 25 -12.18 20.42 -22.26
C ARG A 25 -13.02 19.70 -23.32
N TYR A 26 -12.72 18.43 -23.60
CA TYR A 26 -13.44 17.60 -24.57
C TYR A 26 -14.52 16.73 -23.92
N TYR A 27 -14.63 16.72 -22.60
CA TYR A 27 -15.59 15.88 -21.87
C TYR A 27 -17.02 16.04 -22.40
N ASP A 28 -17.52 17.29 -22.48
CA ASP A 28 -18.87 17.56 -23.00
C ASP A 28 -19.06 17.05 -24.44
N SER A 29 -18.01 17.04 -25.27
CA SER A 29 -18.07 16.51 -26.64
C SER A 29 -18.17 14.99 -26.67
N PHE A 30 -17.45 14.29 -25.78
CA PHE A 30 -17.59 12.83 -25.63
C PHE A 30 -18.98 12.43 -25.18
N ILE A 31 -19.53 13.14 -24.18
CA ILE A 31 -20.88 12.88 -23.67
C ILE A 31 -21.93 13.19 -24.74
N LYS A 32 -21.81 14.34 -25.42
CA LYS A 32 -22.81 14.79 -26.42
C LYS A 32 -22.83 13.92 -27.67
N ASN A 33 -21.68 13.43 -28.12
CA ASN A 33 -21.61 12.67 -29.36
C ASN A 33 -22.08 11.23 -29.21
N GLY A 34 -22.18 10.68 -27.99
CA GLY A 34 -22.89 9.42 -27.68
C GLY A 34 -22.44 8.15 -28.42
N GLU A 35 -21.53 8.25 -29.38
CA GLU A 35 -21.11 7.17 -30.29
C GLU A 35 -19.94 6.37 -29.72
N VAL A 36 -19.15 6.96 -28.82
CA VAL A 36 -18.08 6.24 -28.16
C VAL A 36 -18.62 5.68 -26.86
N ASP A 37 -18.79 4.37 -26.85
CA ASP A 37 -19.14 3.56 -25.70
C ASP A 37 -18.20 3.94 -24.53
N VAL A 38 -18.67 4.82 -23.65
CA VAL A 38 -17.89 5.42 -22.54
C VAL A 38 -17.24 4.32 -21.69
N ILE A 39 -17.91 3.18 -21.62
CA ILE A 39 -17.44 1.94 -21.00
C ILE A 39 -16.17 1.44 -21.70
N LYS A 40 -16.17 1.31 -23.03
CA LYS A 40 -14.99 0.87 -23.80
C LYS A 40 -13.79 1.81 -23.66
N LEU A 41 -14.02 3.12 -23.59
CA LEU A 41 -12.95 4.08 -23.32
C LEU A 41 -12.44 3.98 -21.89
N SER A 42 -13.32 3.80 -20.91
CA SER A 42 -12.96 3.67 -19.50
C SER A 42 -12.21 2.38 -19.17
N GLU A 43 -12.42 1.33 -19.98
CA GLU A 43 -11.78 0.02 -19.83
C GLU A 43 -10.54 -0.16 -20.72
N SER A 44 -10.29 0.76 -21.66
CA SER A 44 -9.13 0.70 -22.55
C SER A 44 -7.83 1.11 -21.84
N ASP A 45 -6.72 0.42 -22.16
CA ASP A 45 -5.39 0.87 -21.72
C ASP A 45 -4.95 2.14 -22.47
N ASP A 46 -3.92 2.82 -21.98
CA ASP A 46 -3.45 4.10 -22.53
C ASP A 46 -3.12 4.04 -24.03
N ILE A 47 -2.67 2.87 -24.53
CA ILE A 47 -2.30 2.66 -25.93
C ILE A 47 -3.57 2.51 -26.78
N VAL A 48 -4.52 1.69 -26.32
CA VAL A 48 -5.81 1.51 -26.98
C VAL A 48 -6.61 2.82 -26.95
N PHE A 49 -6.61 3.53 -25.83
CA PHE A 49 -7.20 4.86 -25.70
C PHE A 49 -6.61 5.83 -26.73
N LYS A 50 -5.28 5.92 -26.80
CA LYS A 50 -4.60 6.77 -27.79
C LYS A 50 -4.92 6.37 -29.23
N ASN A 51 -4.95 5.07 -29.54
CA ASN A 51 -5.31 4.58 -30.88
C ASN A 51 -6.78 4.85 -31.24
N ILE A 52 -7.71 4.76 -30.28
CA ILE A 52 -9.12 5.12 -30.47
C ILE A 52 -9.25 6.63 -30.73
N MET A 53 -8.45 7.44 -30.04
CA MET A 53 -8.39 8.89 -30.23
C MET A 53 -7.80 9.26 -31.60
N GLU A 54 -6.79 8.53 -32.08
CA GLU A 54 -6.17 8.76 -33.40
C GLU A 54 -7.04 8.25 -34.57
N LYS A 55 -7.83 7.19 -34.37
CA LYS A 55 -8.67 6.58 -35.42
C LYS A 55 -10.06 7.17 -35.57
N ASN A 56 -10.56 7.91 -34.59
CA ASN A 56 -11.85 8.60 -34.73
C ASN A 56 -11.69 9.78 -35.69
N GLU A 57 -12.04 9.57 -36.97
CA GLU A 57 -12.05 10.60 -38.04
C GLU A 57 -12.95 11.82 -37.74
N HIS A 58 -13.73 11.76 -36.65
CA HIS A 58 -14.55 12.85 -36.13
C HIS A 58 -13.94 13.61 -34.94
N VAL A 59 -12.70 13.30 -34.54
CA VAL A 59 -11.92 14.19 -33.68
C VAL A 59 -11.60 15.44 -34.50
N PRO A 60 -12.11 16.64 -34.12
CA PRO A 60 -12.04 17.81 -34.99
C PRO A 60 -10.61 18.15 -35.38
N SER A 61 -10.40 18.49 -36.66
CA SER A 61 -9.14 18.95 -37.26
C SER A 61 -8.44 20.15 -36.57
N TYR A 62 -9.03 20.64 -35.48
CA TYR A 62 -8.47 21.64 -34.56
C TYR A 62 -7.47 21.05 -33.55
N ILE A 63 -7.46 19.74 -33.31
CA ILE A 63 -6.40 19.11 -32.47
C ILE A 63 -5.06 19.12 -33.21
N GLN A 64 -5.06 18.80 -34.51
CA GLN A 64 -3.84 18.86 -35.34
C GLN A 64 -3.24 20.28 -35.43
N LYS A 65 -4.08 21.32 -35.50
CA LYS A 65 -3.61 22.72 -35.62
C LYS A 65 -3.20 23.37 -34.30
N ALA A 66 -3.67 22.86 -33.16
CA ALA A 66 -3.26 23.34 -31.84
C ALA A 66 -1.89 22.78 -31.44
N ASP A 67 -1.56 21.56 -31.87
CA ASP A 67 -0.28 20.93 -31.53
C ASP A 67 0.91 21.53 -32.30
N ASP A 68 0.76 21.93 -33.55
CA ASP A 68 1.90 22.48 -34.33
C ASP A 68 2.34 23.88 -33.86
N ALA A 69 1.40 24.72 -33.39
CA ALA A 69 1.71 26.08 -32.95
C ALA A 69 2.10 26.19 -31.46
N ALA A 70 1.49 25.37 -30.59
CA ALA A 70 1.80 25.39 -29.16
C ALA A 70 3.03 24.54 -28.81
N SER A 71 3.27 23.43 -29.52
CA SER A 71 4.43 22.56 -29.28
C SER A 71 5.73 23.21 -29.74
N ALA A 72 5.77 23.86 -30.91
CA ALA A 72 7.01 24.45 -31.42
C ALA A 72 7.53 25.58 -30.50
N THR A 73 6.67 26.50 -30.06
CA THR A 73 7.07 27.63 -29.20
C THR A 73 7.36 27.20 -27.76
N ALA A 74 6.60 26.25 -27.19
CA ALA A 74 6.87 25.71 -25.86
C ALA A 74 8.14 24.85 -25.83
N VAL A 75 8.39 24.04 -26.87
CA VAL A 75 9.60 23.22 -26.98
C VAL A 75 10.84 24.08 -27.25
N GLN A 76 10.75 25.18 -28.00
CA GLN A 76 11.88 26.12 -28.17
C GLN A 76 12.19 26.89 -26.89
N SER A 77 11.16 27.32 -26.14
CA SER A 77 11.33 28.01 -24.85
C SER A 77 11.88 27.08 -23.77
N LEU A 78 11.44 25.82 -23.74
CA LEU A 78 11.99 24.80 -22.83
C LEU A 78 13.42 24.39 -23.22
N LYS A 79 13.74 24.31 -24.51
CA LYS A 79 15.12 24.04 -24.96
C LYS A 79 16.07 25.18 -24.64
N SER A 80 15.68 26.44 -24.81
CA SER A 80 16.58 27.56 -24.46
C SER A 80 16.79 27.70 -22.95
N THR A 81 15.74 27.44 -22.15
CA THR A 81 15.81 27.48 -20.68
C THR A 81 16.64 26.31 -20.14
N ALA A 82 16.42 25.08 -20.62
CA ALA A 82 17.20 23.92 -20.18
C ALA A 82 18.68 24.01 -20.58
N VAL A 83 19.00 24.57 -21.76
CA VAL A 83 20.39 24.77 -22.20
C VAL A 83 21.08 25.86 -21.38
N SER A 84 20.37 26.93 -20.99
CA SER A 84 20.87 27.97 -20.08
C SER A 84 21.18 27.43 -18.69
N ASP A 85 20.28 26.61 -18.14
CA ASP A 85 20.42 26.05 -16.79
C ASP A 85 21.54 25.00 -16.72
N ILE A 86 21.68 24.16 -17.74
CA ILE A 86 22.78 23.19 -17.84
C ILE A 86 24.12 23.90 -17.96
N LYS A 87 24.20 24.99 -18.74
CA LYS A 87 25.44 25.77 -18.90
C LYS A 87 25.83 26.50 -17.61
N SER A 88 24.85 26.98 -16.85
CA SER A 88 25.07 27.62 -15.54
C SER A 88 25.54 26.60 -14.49
N GLN A 89 24.94 25.41 -14.46
CA GLN A 89 25.34 24.33 -13.56
C GLN A 89 26.72 23.75 -13.89
N LEU A 90 27.12 23.71 -15.18
CA LEU A 90 28.46 23.29 -15.60
C LEU A 90 29.53 24.29 -15.17
N HIS A 91 29.27 25.60 -15.27
CA HIS A 91 30.19 26.63 -14.77
C HIS A 91 30.30 26.63 -13.24
N GLN A 92 29.20 26.33 -12.53
CA GLN A 92 29.23 26.20 -11.06
C GLN A 92 30.11 25.03 -10.62
N ARG A 93 29.99 23.86 -11.29
CA ARG A 93 30.79 22.66 -10.97
C ARG A 93 32.27 22.80 -11.31
N GLN A 94 32.62 23.54 -12.37
CA GLN A 94 34.02 23.81 -12.68
C GLN A 94 34.71 24.69 -11.61
N ASN A 95 33.98 25.64 -11.02
CA ASN A 95 34.53 26.46 -9.95
C ASN A 95 34.68 25.68 -8.63
N ASP A 96 33.77 24.75 -8.34
CA ASP A 96 33.81 23.93 -7.11
C ASP A 96 34.94 22.87 -7.15
N ASP A 97 35.29 22.36 -8.34
CA ASP A 97 36.39 21.41 -8.52
C ASP A 97 37.77 22.09 -8.46
N ASP A 98 37.89 23.34 -8.96
CA ASP A 98 39.10 24.14 -8.86
C ASP A 98 39.38 24.59 -7.40
N GLU A 99 38.34 24.81 -6.59
CA GLU A 99 38.47 25.17 -5.17
C GLU A 99 38.85 23.95 -4.29
N LYS A 100 38.42 22.74 -4.67
CA LYS A 100 38.82 21.48 -4.00
C LYS A 100 40.23 21.02 -4.32
N GLN A 101 40.73 21.28 -5.54
CA GLN A 101 42.14 20.98 -5.87
C GLN A 101 43.12 21.93 -5.16
N LYS A 102 42.69 23.15 -4.81
CA LYS A 102 43.52 24.10 -4.07
C LYS A 102 43.67 23.75 -2.58
N THR A 103 42.68 23.07 -1.99
CA THR A 103 42.68 22.68 -0.57
C THR A 103 43.34 21.33 -0.27
N GLN A 104 43.62 20.49 -1.28
CA GLN A 104 44.33 19.21 -1.09
C GLN A 104 45.86 19.29 -1.18
N ASN A 105 46.43 20.42 -1.63
CA ASN A 105 47.89 20.57 -1.79
C ASN A 105 48.63 21.17 -0.58
N GLU A 106 47.95 21.47 0.54
CA GLU A 106 48.57 22.12 1.70
C GLU A 106 48.72 21.24 2.96
N SER A 107 48.44 19.94 2.91
CA SER A 107 48.60 19.08 4.10
C SER A 107 49.25 17.72 3.81
N CYS A 108 50.54 17.73 3.49
CA CYS A 108 51.37 16.55 3.77
C CYS A 108 52.85 16.92 3.85
N THR A 109 53.37 17.09 5.07
CA THR A 109 54.80 16.90 5.32
C THR A 109 55.03 16.44 6.76
N ILE A 110 55.76 15.33 6.87
CA ILE A 110 56.60 14.89 8.00
C ILE A 110 55.88 14.09 9.10
N CYS A 111 55.99 12.75 9.04
CA CYS A 111 56.81 11.95 9.98
C CYS A 111 56.87 10.47 9.57
N LYS A 112 58.08 9.90 9.71
CA LYS A 112 58.47 8.51 9.45
C LYS A 112 58.46 7.68 10.74
N SER A 113 58.69 6.37 10.57
CA SER A 113 59.02 5.29 11.52
C SER A 113 57.86 4.78 12.39
N GLU A 114 57.65 3.48 12.62
CA GLU A 114 58.60 2.37 12.71
C GLU A 114 57.87 1.00 12.65
N ASN A 115 58.61 -0.06 12.31
CA ASN A 115 58.17 -1.44 12.17
C ASN A 115 57.69 -2.09 13.48
N THR A 116 56.68 -2.96 13.41
CA THR A 116 56.73 -4.27 14.12
C THR A 116 55.81 -5.31 13.48
N GLU A 117 56.36 -6.50 13.33
CA GLU A 117 55.87 -7.72 12.70
C GLU A 117 55.31 -8.69 13.75
N ILE A 118 54.02 -9.08 13.70
CA ILE A 118 53.50 -10.32 14.34
C ILE A 118 52.30 -10.90 13.55
N GLN A 119 52.53 -12.12 13.04
CA GLN A 119 51.68 -13.31 12.74
C GLN A 119 50.13 -13.28 12.54
N PRO A 120 49.60 -14.30 11.81
CA PRO A 120 48.24 -14.29 11.26
C PRO A 120 47.22 -14.92 12.20
N GLN A 121 46.05 -14.28 12.36
CA GLN A 121 44.88 -14.89 12.97
C GLN A 121 43.70 -14.94 12.01
N GLN A 122 43.16 -16.16 11.94
CA GLN A 122 42.04 -16.63 11.16
C GLN A 122 40.69 -16.12 11.70
N ASP A 123 39.74 -16.01 10.78
CA ASP A 123 38.30 -16.29 10.92
C ASP A 123 37.52 -15.73 12.11
N THR A 124 36.98 -14.52 11.94
CA THR A 124 35.63 -14.17 12.44
C THR A 124 34.94 -13.17 11.52
N LYS A 125 34.43 -13.63 10.37
CA LYS A 125 33.43 -12.90 9.56
C LYS A 125 32.24 -13.81 9.25
N SER A 126 31.48 -14.21 10.28
CA SER A 126 30.15 -14.82 10.08
C SER A 126 29.30 -14.78 11.34
N LYS A 127 29.03 -13.57 11.88
CA LYS A 127 28.02 -13.40 12.95
C LYS A 127 27.15 -12.14 12.85
N GLN A 128 27.41 -11.24 11.89
CA GLN A 128 26.69 -9.96 11.81
C GLN A 128 25.46 -10.01 10.88
N THR A 129 25.32 -11.03 10.03
CA THR A 129 24.15 -11.21 9.13
C THR A 129 22.99 -11.98 9.78
N GLN A 130 23.19 -12.62 10.93
CA GLN A 130 22.15 -13.43 11.60
C GLN A 130 21.32 -12.70 12.66
N ARG A 131 21.60 -11.43 12.97
CA ARG A 131 20.83 -10.65 13.97
C ARG A 131 19.67 -9.83 13.39
N VAL A 132 19.62 -9.58 12.09
CA VAL A 132 18.55 -8.79 11.45
C VAL A 132 17.28 -9.62 11.14
N VAL A 133 17.35 -10.96 11.27
CA VAL A 133 16.24 -11.86 10.86
C VAL A 133 15.29 -12.21 12.01
N LYS A 134 15.56 -11.78 13.26
CA LYS A 134 14.80 -12.28 14.41
C LYS A 134 13.44 -11.60 14.64
N ASP A 135 13.24 -10.38 14.15
CA ASP A 135 11.99 -9.62 14.38
C ASP A 135 11.05 -9.56 13.16
N GLN A 136 11.46 -10.10 12.00
CA GLN A 136 10.60 -10.25 10.82
C GLN A 136 9.57 -11.40 10.93
N LYS A 137 9.47 -12.06 12.08
CA LYS A 137 8.60 -13.24 12.29
C LYS A 137 7.09 -12.94 12.31
N GLN A 138 6.68 -11.69 12.15
CA GLN A 138 5.27 -11.30 12.26
C GLN A 138 4.50 -11.27 10.93
N HIS A 139 5.15 -11.45 9.79
CA HIS A 139 4.42 -11.53 8.53
C HIS A 139 4.26 -13.00 8.13
N GLY A 140 3.02 -13.50 8.13
CA GLY A 140 2.67 -14.84 7.63
C GLY A 140 3.14 -15.14 6.20
N LEU A 141 3.65 -14.13 5.48
CA LEU A 141 4.31 -14.23 4.18
C LEU A 141 5.71 -14.86 4.21
N VAL A 142 6.48 -14.67 5.29
CA VAL A 142 7.91 -15.03 5.33
C VAL A 142 8.14 -16.51 5.04
N PRO A 143 7.36 -17.47 5.59
CA PRO A 143 7.54 -18.89 5.29
C PRO A 143 7.31 -19.26 3.81
N TYR A 144 6.54 -18.45 3.08
CA TYR A 144 6.13 -18.72 1.70
C TYR A 144 6.84 -17.85 0.67
N TYR A 145 7.76 -16.99 1.12
CA TYR A 145 8.37 -15.95 0.30
C TYR A 145 9.09 -16.52 -0.94
N ASP A 146 9.89 -17.57 -0.74
CA ASP A 146 10.59 -18.24 -1.85
C ASP A 146 9.63 -18.95 -2.81
N GLU A 147 8.54 -19.55 -2.30
CA GLU A 147 7.55 -20.24 -3.15
C GLU A 147 6.75 -19.22 -3.98
N LEU A 148 6.34 -18.10 -3.37
CA LEU A 148 5.63 -17.00 -4.03
C LEU A 148 6.49 -16.30 -5.09
N ILE A 149 7.81 -16.15 -4.86
CA ILE A 149 8.73 -15.55 -5.84
C ILE A 149 8.87 -16.42 -7.09
N ASN A 150 8.95 -17.74 -6.91
CA ASN A 150 9.22 -18.66 -8.00
C ASN A 150 7.96 -19.06 -8.78
N LYS A 151 6.77 -18.96 -8.17
CA LYS A 151 5.50 -19.21 -8.86
C LYS A 151 5.07 -17.99 -9.69
N THR A 152 4.43 -18.20 -10.84
CA THR A 152 3.87 -17.10 -11.66
C THR A 152 2.57 -16.59 -11.05
N VAL A 153 2.70 -15.83 -9.95
CA VAL A 153 1.58 -15.39 -9.10
C VAL A 153 1.05 -14.00 -9.49
N LEU A 154 1.83 -13.22 -10.23
CA LEU A 154 1.51 -11.82 -10.56
C LEU A 154 1.07 -11.69 -12.01
N ASP A 155 -0.24 -11.65 -12.20
CA ASP A 155 -0.85 -11.16 -13.41
C ASP A 155 -1.34 -9.71 -13.24
N LYS A 156 -1.82 -9.11 -14.32
CA LYS A 156 -2.39 -7.76 -14.31
C LYS A 156 -3.62 -7.66 -13.39
N MET A 157 -4.45 -8.72 -13.32
CA MET A 157 -5.68 -8.74 -12.53
C MET A 157 -5.40 -8.71 -11.03
N VAL A 158 -4.36 -9.40 -10.56
CA VAL A 158 -3.92 -9.39 -9.16
C VAL A 158 -3.50 -7.98 -8.76
N LEU A 159 -2.71 -7.28 -9.60
CA LEU A 159 -2.31 -5.90 -9.33
C LEU A 159 -3.50 -4.94 -9.30
N ASP A 160 -4.37 -5.02 -10.31
CA ASP A 160 -5.55 -4.15 -10.39
C ASP A 160 -6.49 -4.39 -9.20
N SER A 161 -6.61 -5.64 -8.75
CA SER A 161 -7.41 -6.01 -7.57
C SER A 161 -6.80 -5.53 -6.25
N LEU A 162 -5.47 -5.56 -6.12
CA LEU A 162 -4.80 -5.02 -4.94
C LEU A 162 -4.90 -3.49 -4.88
N ILE A 163 -4.86 -2.80 -6.03
CA ILE A 163 -5.05 -1.35 -6.10
C ILE A 163 -6.51 -0.99 -5.78
N SER A 164 -7.48 -1.71 -6.34
CA SER A 164 -8.91 -1.46 -6.08
C SER A 164 -9.30 -1.67 -4.62
N ARG A 165 -8.59 -2.55 -3.90
CA ARG A 165 -8.73 -2.78 -2.45
C ARG A 165 -7.83 -1.87 -1.59
N CYS A 166 -7.19 -0.86 -2.19
CA CYS A 166 -6.30 0.10 -1.53
C CYS A 166 -5.13 -0.56 -0.77
N ILE A 167 -4.71 -1.76 -1.18
CA ILE A 167 -3.55 -2.44 -0.62
C ILE A 167 -2.26 -1.92 -1.26
N LEU A 168 -2.31 -1.67 -2.57
CA LEU A 168 -1.25 -1.05 -3.34
C LEU A 168 -1.67 0.33 -3.81
N MET A 169 -0.70 1.23 -3.87
CA MET A 169 -0.85 2.53 -4.52
C MET A 169 -0.52 2.43 -6.01
N ILE A 170 -0.82 3.47 -6.79
CA ILE A 170 -0.51 3.49 -8.22
C ILE A 170 1.01 3.49 -8.43
N GLU A 171 1.74 4.19 -7.57
CA GLU A 171 3.20 4.28 -7.59
C GLU A 171 3.84 2.91 -7.33
N ASP A 172 3.27 2.11 -6.42
CA ASP A 172 3.71 0.73 -6.16
C ASP A 172 3.62 -0.11 -7.44
N ARG A 173 2.54 0.08 -8.22
CA ARG A 173 2.34 -0.64 -9.48
C ARG A 173 3.48 -0.36 -10.46
N GLU A 174 3.88 0.90 -10.59
CA GLU A 174 5.00 1.29 -11.45
C GLU A 174 6.30 0.66 -11.00
N GLU A 175 6.57 0.64 -9.69
CA GLU A 175 7.74 -0.04 -9.13
C GLU A 175 7.74 -1.55 -9.37
N ILE A 176 6.57 -2.19 -9.27
CA ILE A 176 6.42 -3.63 -9.52
C ILE A 176 6.57 -3.96 -11.01
N ILE A 177 6.20 -3.06 -11.93
CA ILE A 177 6.29 -3.29 -13.38
C ILE A 177 7.70 -3.00 -13.93
N LYS A 178 8.50 -2.15 -13.26
CA LYS A 178 9.88 -1.80 -13.67
C LYS A 178 10.78 -3.02 -13.93
N PRO A 179 10.85 -4.05 -13.06
CA PRO A 179 11.64 -5.24 -13.33
C PRO A 179 11.16 -6.00 -14.58
N THR A 180 12.09 -6.57 -15.34
CA THR A 180 11.78 -7.28 -16.60
C THR A 180 11.33 -8.72 -16.38
N THR A 181 11.77 -9.36 -15.29
CA THR A 181 11.48 -10.77 -15.02
C THR A 181 10.35 -10.91 -14.00
N GLN A 182 9.45 -11.87 -14.22
CA GLN A 182 8.32 -12.13 -13.33
C GLN A 182 8.76 -12.38 -11.89
N ARG A 183 9.84 -13.15 -11.71
CA ARG A 183 10.44 -13.46 -10.41
C ARG A 183 10.80 -12.19 -9.62
N GLU A 184 11.42 -11.21 -10.28
CA GLU A 184 11.82 -9.98 -9.61
C GLU A 184 10.63 -9.06 -9.34
N ARG A 185 9.61 -9.06 -10.22
CA ARG A 185 8.34 -8.37 -9.93
C ARG A 185 7.66 -8.93 -8.70
N ASN A 186 7.60 -10.26 -8.57
CA ASN A 186 7.06 -10.93 -7.39
C ASN A 186 7.82 -10.52 -6.14
N ARG A 187 9.15 -10.51 -6.20
CA ARG A 187 10.00 -10.08 -5.09
C ARG A 187 9.71 -8.63 -4.67
N VAL A 188 9.58 -7.70 -5.62
CA VAL A 188 9.24 -6.30 -5.34
C VAL A 188 7.85 -6.19 -4.71
N LEU A 189 6.83 -6.88 -5.25
CA LEU A 189 5.50 -6.91 -4.64
C LEU A 189 5.54 -7.42 -3.21
N LEU A 190 6.18 -8.57 -2.96
CA LEU A 190 6.24 -9.15 -1.62
C LEU A 190 6.97 -8.23 -0.65
N ASN A 191 8.05 -7.57 -1.06
CA ASN A 191 8.72 -6.55 -0.26
C ASN A 191 7.78 -5.38 0.11
N ILE A 192 6.97 -4.93 -0.85
CA ILE A 192 5.97 -3.89 -0.58
C ILE A 192 4.96 -4.42 0.44
N LEU A 193 4.38 -5.60 0.21
CA LEU A 193 3.35 -6.19 1.07
C LEU A 193 3.84 -6.52 2.49
N THR A 194 5.10 -6.94 2.66
CA THR A 194 5.69 -7.15 4.00
C THR A 194 5.84 -5.85 4.78
N ASN A 195 5.96 -4.72 4.09
CA ASN A 195 6.00 -3.41 4.72
C ASN A 195 4.59 -2.79 4.85
N ARG A 196 3.50 -3.50 4.57
CA ARG A 196 2.12 -2.99 4.70
C ARG A 196 1.51 -3.45 6.02
N PRO A 197 0.50 -2.73 6.54
CA PRO A 197 -0.13 -3.04 7.82
C PRO A 197 -0.70 -4.46 7.89
N TYR A 198 -0.80 -4.99 9.12
CA TYR A 198 -1.39 -6.30 9.40
C TYR A 198 -2.79 -6.40 8.76
N GLY A 199 -3.06 -7.53 8.09
CA GLY A 199 -4.28 -7.75 7.31
C GLY A 199 -4.06 -7.68 5.79
N THR A 200 -3.03 -6.95 5.31
CA THR A 200 -2.66 -6.92 3.89
C THR A 200 -2.39 -8.32 3.33
N PHE A 201 -1.79 -9.20 4.11
CA PHE A 201 -1.54 -10.58 3.70
C PHE A 201 -2.84 -11.37 3.43
N GLU A 202 -3.86 -11.22 4.27
CA GLU A 202 -5.14 -11.91 4.06
C GLU A 202 -5.84 -11.39 2.81
N VAL A 203 -5.85 -10.07 2.61
CA VAL A 203 -6.43 -9.48 1.39
C VAL A 203 -5.66 -9.96 0.15
N PHE A 204 -4.33 -10.08 0.25
CA PHE A 204 -3.52 -10.65 -0.82
C PHE A 204 -3.87 -12.11 -1.11
N LYS A 205 -4.03 -12.95 -0.08
CA LYS A 205 -4.50 -14.36 -0.25
C LYS A 205 -5.82 -14.42 -1.00
N ASP A 206 -6.80 -13.61 -0.61
CA ASP A 206 -8.11 -13.58 -1.27
C ASP A 206 -7.97 -13.17 -2.73
N VAL A 207 -7.19 -12.12 -3.01
CA VAL A 207 -6.99 -11.63 -4.38
C VAL A 207 -6.32 -12.70 -5.24
N LEU A 208 -5.35 -13.44 -4.69
CA LEU A 208 -4.75 -14.57 -5.40
C LEU A 208 -5.77 -15.66 -5.71
N GLN A 209 -6.63 -16.00 -4.74
CA GLN A 209 -7.66 -17.01 -4.90
C GLN A 209 -8.72 -16.59 -5.94
N GLU A 210 -9.14 -15.32 -5.91
CA GLU A 210 -10.17 -14.75 -6.79
C GLU A 210 -9.68 -14.53 -8.22
N SER A 211 -8.43 -14.07 -8.38
CA SER A 211 -7.86 -13.78 -9.71
C SER A 211 -7.46 -15.07 -10.43
N ASN A 212 -7.16 -16.14 -9.68
CA ASN A 212 -6.64 -17.39 -10.21
C ASN A 212 -7.40 -18.62 -9.67
N PRO A 213 -8.72 -18.72 -9.86
CA PRO A 213 -9.55 -19.78 -9.28
C PRO A 213 -9.22 -21.17 -9.83
N TYR A 214 -8.70 -21.25 -11.05
CA TYR A 214 -8.39 -22.51 -11.74
C TYR A 214 -6.91 -22.90 -11.73
N ASN A 215 -6.04 -22.05 -11.17
CA ASN A 215 -4.61 -22.34 -11.13
C ASN A 215 -4.28 -23.21 -9.91
N THR A 216 -4.10 -24.51 -10.14
CA THR A 216 -3.85 -25.50 -9.08
C THR A 216 -2.64 -25.15 -8.21
N ASP A 217 -1.57 -24.60 -8.79
CA ASP A 217 -0.36 -24.24 -8.04
C ASP A 217 -0.59 -23.06 -7.09
N VAL A 218 -1.44 -22.10 -7.50
CA VAL A 218 -1.88 -20.98 -6.67
C VAL A 218 -2.85 -21.45 -5.60
N GLN A 219 -3.80 -22.34 -5.93
CA GLN A 219 -4.73 -22.89 -4.96
C GLN A 219 -4.03 -23.73 -3.88
N GLU A 220 -3.04 -24.54 -4.27
CA GLU A 220 -2.19 -25.29 -3.32
C GLU A 220 -1.41 -24.32 -2.42
N LEU A 221 -0.84 -23.27 -2.99
CA LEU A 221 -0.10 -22.26 -2.22
C LEU A 221 -1.01 -21.51 -1.24
N VAL A 222 -2.19 -21.07 -1.68
CA VAL A 222 -3.19 -20.42 -0.83
C VAL A 222 -3.64 -21.37 0.28
N SER A 223 -3.85 -22.65 -0.03
CA SER A 223 -4.19 -23.67 0.98
C SER A 223 -3.08 -23.86 2.02
N LYS A 224 -1.81 -23.86 1.59
CA LYS A 224 -0.66 -23.90 2.52
C LYS A 224 -0.61 -22.65 3.39
N MET A 225 -0.84 -21.46 2.81
CA MET A 225 -0.90 -20.17 3.53
C MET A 225 -2.08 -20.04 4.49
N GLN A 226 -3.10 -20.90 4.35
CA GLN A 226 -4.24 -20.97 5.28
C GLN A 226 -3.95 -21.83 6.53
N CYS A 227 -2.92 -22.67 6.53
CA CYS A 227 -2.65 -23.64 7.61
C CYS A 227 -1.66 -23.14 8.68
N SER A 228 -0.93 -22.04 8.48
CA SER A 228 0.18 -21.64 9.36
C SER A 228 -0.16 -20.76 10.57
N ASP A 229 -1.34 -20.12 10.62
CA ASP A 229 -1.53 -18.93 11.47
C ASP A 229 -2.40 -19.17 12.71
N SER A 230 -1.93 -20.02 13.64
CA SER A 230 -2.63 -20.35 14.90
C SER A 230 -2.05 -19.69 16.16
N ARG A 231 -1.36 -18.55 16.07
CA ARG A 231 -0.70 -17.93 17.24
C ARG A 231 -0.90 -16.43 17.45
N ASP A 232 -1.99 -15.84 16.98
CA ASP A 232 -2.29 -14.44 17.32
C ASP A 232 -3.24 -14.33 18.51
N LYS A 233 -2.80 -13.54 19.50
CA LYS A 233 -3.50 -13.20 20.74
C LYS A 233 -4.85 -12.54 20.39
N ASP A 234 -5.89 -12.92 21.12
CA ASP A 234 -7.25 -12.35 21.04
C ASP A 234 -7.22 -10.81 21.02
N ILE A 235 -7.34 -10.21 19.83
CA ILE A 235 -7.60 -8.77 19.72
C ILE A 235 -9.05 -8.59 20.15
N ASN A 236 -9.26 -8.07 21.35
CA ASN A 236 -10.58 -7.73 21.83
C ASN A 236 -11.17 -6.64 20.91
N CYS A 237 -12.08 -7.05 20.04
CA CYS A 237 -12.66 -6.20 19.00
C CYS A 237 -13.48 -5.00 19.50
N ASN A 238 -13.73 -4.90 20.81
CA ASN A 238 -14.25 -3.69 21.44
C ASN A 238 -13.20 -2.57 21.54
N ASP A 239 -11.92 -2.91 21.33
CA ASP A 239 -10.79 -1.98 21.37
C ASP A 239 -10.43 -1.47 19.97
N ILE A 240 -11.34 -1.54 18.98
CA ILE A 240 -11.14 -0.91 17.67
C ILE A 240 -11.70 0.51 17.73
N MET A 241 -10.95 1.46 17.16
CA MET A 241 -11.39 2.85 17.05
C MET A 241 -12.74 2.95 16.32
N ILE A 242 -13.62 3.87 16.74
CA ILE A 242 -14.91 4.07 16.06
C ILE A 242 -14.67 4.40 14.58
N HIS A 243 -15.49 3.80 13.71
CA HIS A 243 -15.39 3.93 12.26
C HIS A 243 -15.29 5.37 11.76
N GLU A 244 -16.05 6.29 12.35
CA GLU A 244 -15.98 7.71 11.99
C GLU A 244 -14.56 8.29 12.18
N HIS A 245 -13.94 8.00 13.33
CA HIS A 245 -12.58 8.46 13.64
C HIS A 245 -11.55 7.86 12.69
N ILE A 246 -11.70 6.57 12.35
CA ILE A 246 -10.83 5.91 11.36
C ILE A 246 -10.95 6.62 10.01
N VAL A 247 -12.16 6.91 9.54
CA VAL A 247 -12.38 7.60 8.26
C VAL A 247 -11.81 9.02 8.29
N LYS A 248 -11.93 9.77 9.40
CA LYS A 248 -11.30 11.09 9.55
C LYS A 248 -9.78 11.00 9.44
N LEU A 249 -9.15 10.04 10.11
CA LEU A 249 -7.70 9.82 10.00
C LEU A 249 -7.29 9.40 8.58
N GLN A 250 -8.06 8.54 7.91
CA GLN A 250 -7.79 8.11 6.54
C GLN A 250 -7.87 9.27 5.54
N LYS A 251 -8.88 10.13 5.63
CA LYS A 251 -9.03 11.30 4.77
C LYS A 251 -7.92 12.32 4.94
N ASN A 252 -7.40 12.44 6.16
CA ASN A 252 -6.32 13.36 6.50
C ASN A 252 -4.94 12.69 6.54
N TYR A 253 -4.84 11.47 6.02
CA TYR A 253 -3.63 10.65 6.13
C TYR A 253 -2.40 11.36 5.55
N LEU A 254 -2.51 11.95 4.36
CA LEU A 254 -1.38 12.62 3.72
C LEU A 254 -0.90 13.84 4.51
N MET A 255 -1.83 14.66 5.02
CA MET A 255 -1.50 15.80 5.87
C MET A 255 -0.81 15.32 7.14
N PHE A 256 -1.40 14.35 7.84
CA PHE A 256 -0.82 13.81 9.08
C PHE A 256 0.59 13.27 8.84
N VAL A 257 0.77 12.44 7.81
CA VAL A 257 2.04 11.78 7.56
C VAL A 257 3.14 12.74 7.08
N ASN A 258 2.78 13.82 6.39
CA ASN A 258 3.74 14.80 5.88
C ASN A 258 4.05 15.94 6.85
N ASP A 259 3.09 16.34 7.69
CA ASP A 259 3.20 17.59 8.45
C ASP A 259 3.48 17.34 9.94
N VAL A 260 3.14 16.15 10.46
CA VAL A 260 3.34 15.79 11.87
C VAL A 260 4.71 15.14 12.06
N ASP A 261 5.40 15.44 13.16
CA ASP A 261 6.58 14.70 13.60
C ASP A 261 6.25 13.89 14.85
N CYS A 262 5.83 12.64 14.67
CA CYS A 262 5.38 11.83 15.80
C CYS A 262 6.51 11.40 16.75
N LYS A 263 7.79 11.44 16.34
CA LYS A 263 8.91 11.00 17.20
C LYS A 263 9.18 11.93 18.39
N THR A 264 8.50 13.07 18.43
CA THR A 264 8.61 14.08 19.48
C THR A 264 7.59 13.80 20.60
N ASP A 265 7.05 14.87 21.21
CA ASP A 265 6.14 14.86 22.35
C ASP A 265 4.88 13.99 22.14
N ILE A 266 4.50 13.69 20.89
CA ILE A 266 3.32 12.88 20.57
C ILE A 266 3.48 11.43 21.05
N LEU A 267 4.58 10.75 20.70
CA LEU A 267 4.80 9.37 21.09
C LEU A 267 4.97 9.22 22.61
N ASP A 268 5.71 10.15 23.22
CA ASP A 268 5.88 10.18 24.67
C ASP A 268 4.53 10.37 25.37
N HIS A 269 3.70 11.29 24.88
CA HIS A 269 2.38 11.52 25.44
C HIS A 269 1.46 10.29 25.29
N LEU A 270 1.43 9.65 24.12
CA LEU A 270 0.60 8.47 23.88
C LEU A 270 1.03 7.28 24.76
N TYR A 271 2.33 7.13 24.99
CA TYR A 271 2.87 6.14 25.93
C TYR A 271 2.51 6.47 27.39
N GLU A 272 2.69 7.71 27.82
CA GLU A 272 2.30 8.18 29.17
C GLU A 272 0.81 7.99 29.45
N LYS A 273 -0.04 8.11 28.42
CA LYS A 273 -1.48 7.88 28.50
C LYS A 273 -1.88 6.41 28.42
N GLY A 274 -0.93 5.50 28.24
CA GLY A 274 -1.18 4.06 28.13
C GLY A 274 -1.86 3.63 26.83
N VAL A 275 -1.85 4.50 25.81
CA VAL A 275 -2.36 4.17 24.47
C VAL A 275 -1.40 3.24 23.75
N LEU A 276 -0.10 3.49 23.90
CA LEU A 276 0.97 2.65 23.38
C LEU A 276 1.70 1.98 24.53
N ASP A 277 2.06 0.72 24.35
CA ASP A 277 3.00 0.05 25.26
C ASP A 277 4.46 0.35 24.87
N THR A 278 5.40 -0.17 25.66
CA THR A 278 6.84 0.05 25.45
C THR A 278 7.32 -0.53 24.12
N GLU A 279 6.83 -1.72 23.75
CA GLU A 279 7.24 -2.39 22.50
C GLU A 279 6.75 -1.60 21.29
N GLU A 280 5.50 -1.14 21.31
CA GLU A 280 4.91 -0.33 20.24
C GLU A 280 5.58 1.03 20.10
N LYS A 281 5.91 1.68 21.23
CA LYS A 281 6.66 2.94 21.22
C LYS A 281 8.03 2.76 20.58
N GLU A 282 8.76 1.73 21.00
CA GLU A 282 10.06 1.38 20.42
C GLU A 282 9.93 1.01 18.94
N GLU A 283 8.84 0.35 18.54
CA GLU A 283 8.60 -0.02 17.16
C GLU A 283 8.50 1.23 16.26
N VAL A 284 7.67 2.21 16.68
CA VAL A 284 7.52 3.46 15.95
C VAL A 284 8.83 4.25 15.92
N TYR A 285 9.61 4.22 17.01
CA TYR A 285 10.86 4.98 17.10
C TYR A 285 12.00 4.37 16.27
N ASN A 286 12.16 3.04 16.33
CA ASN A 286 13.33 2.32 15.83
C ASN A 286 13.18 1.79 14.39
N PHE A 287 11.98 1.35 13.97
CA PHE A 287 11.80 0.73 12.64
C PHE A 287 11.60 1.74 11.52
N SER A 288 11.38 3.01 11.86
CA SER A 288 11.12 4.07 10.89
C SER A 288 12.39 4.84 10.53
N ILE A 289 12.86 4.63 9.30
CA ILE A 289 13.99 5.39 8.75
C ILE A 289 13.56 6.84 8.46
N THR A 290 12.30 7.06 8.09
CA THR A 290 11.78 8.37 7.70
C THR A 290 10.60 8.78 8.59
N ARG A 291 10.39 10.09 8.74
CA ARG A 291 9.23 10.65 9.44
C ARG A 291 7.90 10.10 8.92
N HIS A 292 7.78 10.00 7.59
CA HIS A 292 6.61 9.43 6.92
C HIS A 292 6.33 8.01 7.40
N GLU A 293 7.37 7.18 7.48
CA GLU A 293 7.24 5.80 7.93
C GLU A 293 6.82 5.70 9.40
N SER A 294 7.41 6.51 10.28
CA SER A 294 7.03 6.56 11.70
C SER A 294 5.55 6.91 11.86
N ASN A 295 5.10 7.94 11.15
CA ASN A 295 3.71 8.40 11.23
C ASN A 295 2.75 7.32 10.72
N ARG A 296 3.13 6.60 9.66
CA ARG A 296 2.34 5.49 9.12
C ARG A 296 2.23 4.34 10.12
N ILE A 297 3.35 3.92 10.72
CA ILE A 297 3.36 2.86 11.74
C ILE A 297 2.49 3.28 12.92
N LEU A 298 2.65 4.51 13.41
CA LEU A 298 1.84 5.04 14.52
C LEU A 298 0.34 4.97 14.23
N LEU A 299 -0.12 5.48 13.08
CA LEU A 299 -1.53 5.42 12.70
C LEU A 299 -2.04 3.97 12.64
N SER A 300 -1.23 3.05 12.12
CA SER A 300 -1.60 1.64 12.04
C SER A 300 -1.82 0.99 13.41
N LYS A 301 -1.08 1.42 14.43
CA LYS A 301 -1.25 0.97 15.83
C LYS A 301 -2.48 1.60 16.46
N LEU A 302 -2.66 2.92 16.30
CA LEU A 302 -3.75 3.67 16.95
C LEU A 302 -5.14 3.20 16.54
N VAL A 303 -5.33 2.78 15.29
CA VAL A 303 -6.62 2.22 14.81
C VAL A 303 -7.09 1.01 15.65
N ARG A 304 -6.17 0.32 16.35
CA ARG A 304 -6.43 -0.87 17.17
C ARG A 304 -6.50 -0.60 18.68
N LYS A 305 -6.48 0.67 19.11
CA LYS A 305 -6.43 1.07 20.52
C LYS A 305 -7.71 1.73 21.03
N GLY A 306 -8.80 1.56 20.29
CA GLY A 306 -10.14 1.96 20.70
C GLY A 306 -10.43 3.43 20.46
N GLU A 307 -11.58 3.87 20.96
CA GLU A 307 -12.03 5.25 20.83
C GLU A 307 -11.14 6.23 21.60
N ASP A 308 -10.69 5.87 22.82
CA ASP A 308 -9.89 6.76 23.65
C ASP A 308 -8.56 7.14 22.98
N ALA A 309 -7.96 6.22 22.22
CA ALA A 309 -6.73 6.47 21.47
C ALA A 309 -6.85 7.63 20.48
N TYR A 310 -8.01 7.80 19.84
CA TYR A 310 -8.26 8.94 18.95
C TYR A 310 -8.25 10.26 19.72
N GLY A 311 -8.95 10.31 20.86
CA GLY A 311 -8.99 11.48 21.73
C GLY A 311 -7.61 11.86 22.25
N LYS A 312 -6.82 10.87 22.69
CA LYS A 312 -5.43 11.08 23.14
C LYS A 312 -4.50 11.52 22.03
N LEU A 313 -4.67 11.01 20.80
CA LEU A 313 -3.94 11.50 19.65
C LEU A 313 -4.22 12.99 19.41
N LEU A 314 -5.50 13.41 19.39
CA LEU A 314 -5.82 14.83 19.21
C LEU A 314 -5.33 15.69 20.38
N GLU A 315 -5.38 15.20 21.63
CA GLU A 315 -4.77 15.88 22.79
C GLU A 315 -3.26 16.08 22.57
N SER A 316 -2.55 15.04 22.12
CA SER A 316 -1.11 15.08 21.86
C SER A 316 -0.74 16.08 20.76
N LEU A 317 -1.53 16.13 19.68
CA LEU A 317 -1.32 17.07 18.57
C LEU A 317 -1.55 18.53 18.99
N ARG A 318 -2.56 18.79 19.84
CA ARG A 318 -2.84 20.12 20.39
C ARG A 318 -1.77 20.62 21.35
N ARG A 319 -1.07 19.72 22.04
CA ARG A 319 0.08 20.07 22.89
C ARG A 319 1.27 20.53 22.05
N GLY A 320 1.42 19.95 20.87
CA GLY A 320 2.42 20.36 19.88
C GLY A 320 1.97 21.56 19.02
N PRO A 321 2.73 21.89 17.97
CA PRO A 321 2.41 22.96 17.04
C PRO A 321 1.33 22.59 16.00
N TYR A 322 0.58 21.50 16.19
CA TYR A 322 -0.26 20.88 15.15
C TYR A 322 -1.75 21.21 15.26
N ASN A 323 -2.09 22.39 15.80
CA ASN A 323 -3.50 22.79 15.97
C ASN A 323 -4.28 22.86 14.65
N ASP A 324 -3.63 23.25 13.56
CA ASP A 324 -4.26 23.28 12.23
C ASP A 324 -4.63 21.88 11.75
N VAL A 325 -3.71 20.91 11.90
CA VAL A 325 -3.93 19.49 11.60
C VAL A 325 -5.12 18.94 12.40
N VAL A 326 -5.20 19.28 13.69
CA VAL A 326 -6.32 18.87 14.56
C VAL A 326 -7.64 19.47 14.06
N SER A 327 -7.65 20.77 13.75
CA SER A 327 -8.82 21.45 13.20
C SER A 327 -9.31 20.78 11.92
N ASP A 328 -8.40 20.44 11.02
CA ASP A 328 -8.74 19.83 9.73
C ASP A 328 -9.28 18.40 9.91
N ILE A 329 -8.67 17.60 10.79
CA ILE A 329 -9.18 16.27 11.15
C ILE A 329 -10.60 16.37 11.75
N GLU A 330 -10.83 17.29 12.69
CA GLU A 330 -12.12 17.42 13.37
C GLU A 330 -13.23 17.95 12.46
N LYS A 331 -12.90 18.88 11.55
CA LYS A 331 -13.83 19.46 10.57
C LYS A 331 -14.11 18.54 9.38
N THR A 332 -13.33 17.46 9.21
CA THR A 332 -13.51 16.56 8.09
C THR A 332 -14.88 15.90 8.13
N ALA A 333 -15.69 16.21 7.11
CA ALA A 333 -16.99 15.60 6.93
C ALA A 333 -16.83 14.11 6.59
N VAL A 334 -17.53 13.28 7.34
CA VAL A 334 -17.62 11.84 7.13
C VAL A 334 -19.06 11.51 6.72
N SER A 335 -19.21 10.82 5.59
CA SER A 335 -20.50 10.35 5.13
C SER A 335 -20.84 8.98 5.74
N GLU A 336 -22.13 8.71 5.88
CA GLU A 336 -22.64 7.41 6.34
C GLU A 336 -22.14 6.26 5.45
N LEU A 337 -22.03 6.49 4.13
CA LEU A 337 -21.51 5.49 3.19
C LEU A 337 -20.06 5.11 3.53
N GLU A 338 -19.20 6.08 3.81
CA GLU A 338 -17.78 5.81 4.17
C GLU A 338 -17.66 5.06 5.48
N ILE A 339 -18.53 5.38 6.46
CA ILE A 339 -18.62 4.62 7.71
C ILE A 339 -19.01 3.17 7.42
N GLN A 340 -20.01 2.94 6.56
CA GLN A 340 -20.42 1.59 6.17
C GLN A 340 -19.31 0.82 5.45
N TRP A 341 -18.55 1.45 4.56
CA TRP A 341 -17.39 0.82 3.92
C TRP A 341 -16.33 0.43 4.95
N CYS A 342 -16.04 1.32 5.91
CA CYS A 342 -15.12 1.04 7.02
C CYS A 342 -15.63 -0.13 7.88
N GLN A 343 -16.93 -0.15 8.19
CA GLN A 343 -17.59 -1.24 8.92
C GLN A 343 -17.51 -2.57 8.18
N ILE A 344 -17.75 -2.59 6.87
CA ILE A 344 -17.63 -3.80 6.06
C ILE A 344 -16.19 -4.32 6.09
N GLY A 345 -15.20 -3.44 5.91
CA GLY A 345 -13.79 -3.82 6.00
C GLY A 345 -13.43 -4.42 7.36
N ILE A 346 -13.83 -3.79 8.45
CA ILE A 346 -13.57 -4.29 9.82
C ILE A 346 -14.37 -5.55 10.13
N LYS A 347 -15.62 -5.66 9.67
CA LYS A 347 -16.44 -6.86 9.83
C LYS A 347 -15.82 -8.04 9.08
N GLN A 348 -15.34 -7.84 7.86
CA GLN A 348 -14.62 -8.87 7.12
C GLN A 348 -13.36 -9.32 7.86
N LEU A 349 -12.63 -8.40 8.49
CA LEU A 349 -11.49 -8.76 9.35
C LEU A 349 -11.94 -9.59 10.58
N ARG A 350 -13.04 -9.19 11.24
CA ARG A 350 -13.60 -9.88 12.42
C ARG A 350 -14.13 -11.27 12.10
N ASP A 351 -14.90 -11.42 11.03
CA ASP A 351 -15.50 -12.70 10.65
C ASP A 351 -14.39 -13.70 10.29
N ARG A 352 -13.28 -13.22 9.73
CA ARG A 352 -12.08 -14.03 9.49
C ARG A 352 -11.37 -14.44 10.77
N GLU A 353 -11.29 -13.58 11.79
CA GLU A 353 -10.75 -13.96 13.10
C GLU A 353 -11.60 -15.04 13.78
N LYS A 354 -12.93 -14.91 13.74
CA LYS A 354 -13.83 -15.94 14.29
C LYS A 354 -13.73 -17.29 13.57
N ASP A 355 -13.54 -17.27 12.26
CA ASP A 355 -13.29 -18.48 11.48
C ASP A 355 -11.94 -19.15 11.87
N LYS A 356 -10.96 -18.39 12.38
CA LYS A 356 -9.72 -18.95 12.94
C LYS A 356 -10.00 -19.70 14.26
N ASP A 357 -10.80 -19.13 15.15
CA ASP A 357 -11.13 -19.75 16.46
C ASP A 357 -11.96 -21.03 16.34
N LEU A 358 -12.95 -21.04 15.43
CA LEU A 358 -13.77 -22.21 15.13
C LEU A 358 -12.93 -23.36 14.54
N ARG A 359 -11.90 -23.04 13.76
CA ARG A 359 -11.00 -24.05 13.18
C ARG A 359 -10.03 -24.61 14.23
N VAL A 360 -9.47 -23.78 15.11
CA VAL A 360 -8.60 -24.24 16.21
C VAL A 360 -9.38 -25.17 17.16
N THR A 361 -10.63 -24.82 17.48
CA THR A 361 -11.50 -25.69 18.30
C THR A 361 -11.88 -26.97 17.59
N HIS A 362 -12.16 -26.95 16.28
CA HIS A 362 -12.48 -28.16 15.54
C HIS A 362 -11.28 -29.12 15.39
N THR A 363 -10.05 -28.59 15.22
CA THR A 363 -8.82 -29.38 15.22
C THR A 363 -8.54 -30.00 16.59
N LYS A 364 -8.71 -29.24 17.69
CA LYS A 364 -8.62 -29.79 19.06
C LYS A 364 -9.67 -30.86 19.34
N ILE A 365 -10.90 -30.69 18.86
CA ILE A 365 -11.95 -31.72 18.98
C ILE A 365 -11.54 -32.97 18.21
N LYS A 366 -11.02 -32.84 16.98
CA LYS A 366 -10.52 -33.98 16.20
C LYS A 366 -9.39 -34.73 16.90
N GLU A 367 -8.42 -34.01 17.47
CA GLU A 367 -7.32 -34.59 18.25
C GLU A 367 -7.82 -35.30 19.52
N LEU A 368 -8.85 -34.77 20.19
CA LEU A 368 -9.46 -35.40 21.37
C LEU A 368 -10.38 -36.59 21.03
N THR A 369 -10.95 -36.64 19.82
CA THR A 369 -11.80 -37.75 19.37
C THR A 369 -11.02 -38.89 18.70
N HIS A 370 -9.70 -38.77 18.53
CA HIS A 370 -8.91 -39.78 17.82
C HIS A 370 -8.33 -40.89 18.71
N ASP A 371 -8.59 -40.88 20.02
CA ASP A 371 -7.94 -41.82 20.94
C ASP A 371 -8.79 -42.98 21.46
N GLU A 372 -10.10 -43.06 21.21
CA GLU A 372 -10.86 -44.27 21.62
C GLU A 372 -11.95 -44.67 20.60
N HIS A 373 -11.82 -45.93 20.17
CA HIS A 373 -12.78 -46.79 19.48
C HIS A 373 -12.84 -46.75 17.94
N ASP A 374 -12.02 -47.64 17.35
CA ASP A 374 -12.44 -48.44 16.22
C ASP A 374 -13.58 -49.39 16.62
N GLU A 375 -14.51 -49.54 15.67
CA GLU A 375 -15.65 -50.47 15.57
C GLU A 375 -17.06 -50.00 16.03
N VAL A 376 -17.95 -50.03 15.02
CA VAL A 376 -19.43 -50.06 14.99
C VAL A 376 -20.16 -48.72 14.70
N ILE A 377 -20.58 -48.57 13.44
CA ILE A 377 -21.58 -47.61 12.89
C ILE A 377 -22.99 -48.24 13.09
N PRO A 378 -24.08 -47.52 13.48
CA PRO A 378 -24.85 -46.71 12.52
C PRO A 378 -25.69 -45.50 13.00
N ASN A 379 -25.90 -44.58 12.04
CA ASN A 379 -26.99 -43.59 11.92
C ASN A 379 -27.16 -42.55 13.04
N ILE A 380 -26.99 -41.27 12.69
CA ILE A 380 -27.99 -40.20 12.89
C ILE A 380 -27.69 -39.04 11.91
N TYR A 381 -28.65 -38.82 11.02
CA TYR A 381 -28.92 -37.56 10.32
C TYR A 381 -29.44 -36.52 11.33
N LEU A 382 -29.02 -35.24 11.21
CA LEU A 382 -29.74 -33.96 11.48
C LEU A 382 -28.72 -32.88 11.91
N VAL A 383 -28.67 -31.62 11.44
CA VAL A 383 -29.60 -30.77 10.67
C VAL A 383 -28.78 -29.79 9.81
N SER A 384 -29.04 -29.79 8.51
CA SER A 384 -29.02 -28.58 7.69
C SER A 384 -30.45 -28.02 7.67
N VAL A 385 -30.62 -26.68 7.68
CA VAL A 385 -31.70 -25.88 7.02
C VAL A 385 -32.08 -24.63 7.83
N ILE A 386 -31.98 -23.45 7.19
CA ILE A 386 -32.95 -22.32 7.04
C ILE A 386 -32.19 -21.26 6.20
N TRP A 387 -32.22 -21.32 4.85
CA TRP A 387 -33.16 -20.68 3.87
C TRP A 387 -32.74 -19.26 3.44
N GLY A 388 -32.83 -18.85 2.17
CA GLY A 388 -33.38 -19.51 0.98
C GLY A 388 -33.25 -18.65 -0.28
N LYS A 389 -33.17 -19.30 -1.45
CA LYS A 389 -33.38 -18.70 -2.77
C LYS A 389 -34.74 -19.17 -3.30
N HIS A 390 -35.64 -18.24 -3.60
CA HIS A 390 -36.83 -18.49 -4.41
C HIS A 390 -36.47 -18.40 -5.90
N CYS A 391 -36.78 -19.45 -6.66
CA CYS A 391 -37.08 -19.36 -8.08
C CYS A 391 -38.55 -19.75 -8.27
N TYR A 392 -39.32 -18.90 -8.95
CA TYR A 392 -40.63 -19.23 -9.49
C TYR A 392 -40.45 -19.86 -10.87
N VAL A 393 -41.14 -20.97 -11.14
CA VAL A 393 -41.59 -21.36 -12.48
C VAL A 393 -42.99 -21.95 -12.35
N THR A 394 -43.93 -21.34 -13.07
CA THR A 394 -44.96 -22.04 -13.84
C THR A 394 -44.91 -21.50 -15.25
#